data_AF-A0A969B9N9-F1
#
_entry.id   AF-A0A969B9N9-F1
#
_cell.length_a   1.000
_cell.length_b   1.000
_cell.length_c   1.000
_cell.angle_alpha   90.00
_cell.angle_beta   90.00
_cell.angle_gamma   90.00
#
_symmetry.space_group_name_H-M   'P 1'
#
loop_
_entity.id
_entity.type
_entity.pdbx_description
1 polymer ?
#
loop_
_entity_poly.entity_id
_entity_poly.type
_entity_poly.pdbx_seq_one_letter_code
_entity_poly.pdbx_strand_id
1 'polypeptide(L)' 'MMEKSNGEIWVGTNNGLHIKSSTSWASYSTVDGLPGNTVISIAESKYGTMWILTPEGAASISGSQIVTFAF' A
#
# COMPACT_ATOMS: atom_id res chain seq x y z
N MET A 1 -5.08 -4.98 7.39
CA MET A 1 -3.85 -4.45 8.03
C MET A 1 -2.75 -5.48 7.93
N MET A 2 -1.50 -5.06 7.82
CA MET A 2 -0.32 -5.91 7.78
C MET A 2 0.79 -5.26 8.61
N GLU A 3 1.52 -6.04 9.39
CA GLU A 3 2.70 -5.58 10.13
C GLU A 3 3.94 -6.26 9.58
N LYS A 4 4.95 -5.47 9.25
CA LYS A 4 6.25 -5.95 8.76
C LYS A 4 7.17 -6.27 9.93
N SER A 5 8.16 -7.11 9.69
CA SER A 5 9.16 -7.51 10.72
C SER A 5 9.99 -6.34 11.26
N ASN A 6 10.08 -5.23 10.54
CA ASN A 6 10.74 -4.00 10.97
C ASN A 6 9.85 -3.07 11.82
N GLY A 7 8.62 -3.48 12.13
CA GLY A 7 7.65 -2.72 12.93
C GLY A 7 6.83 -1.70 12.13
N GLU A 8 6.94 -1.67 10.80
CA GLU A 8 6.06 -0.86 9.97
C GLU A 8 4.67 -1.48 9.86
N ILE A 9 3.63 -0.67 10.09
CA ILE A 9 2.22 -1.11 10.02
C ILE A 9 1.57 -0.49 8.80
N TRP A 10 1.04 -1.34 7.93
CA TRP A 10 0.34 -0.99 6.70
C TRP A 10 -1.16 -1.23 6.87
N VAL A 11 -1.95 -0.18 6.69
CA VAL A 11 -3.38 -0.17 6.95
C VAL A 11 -4.11 0.28 5.68
N GLY A 12 -4.81 -0.67 5.07
CA GLY A 12 -5.72 -0.39 3.97
C GLY A 12 -7.07 0.09 4.52
N THR A 13 -7.64 1.11 3.91
CA THR A 13 -8.94 1.68 4.27
C THR A 13 -9.78 1.92 3.02
N ASN A 14 -10.98 2.48 3.19
CA ASN A 14 -11.80 2.95 2.08
C ASN A 14 -11.35 4.33 1.55
N ASN A 15 -10.32 4.93 2.16
CA ASN A 15 -9.78 6.24 1.80
C ASN A 15 -8.24 6.20 1.67
N GLY A 16 -7.74 5.12 1.07
CA GLY A 16 -6.33 4.93 0.76
C GLY A 16 -5.60 3.97 1.70
N LEU A 17 -4.29 3.91 1.48
CA LEU A 17 -3.32 3.16 2.27
C LEU A 17 -2.63 4.10 3.26
N HIS A 18 -2.60 3.73 4.53
CA HIS A 18 -1.83 4.44 5.56
C HIS A 18 -0.71 3.55 6.08
N ILE A 19 0.48 4.12 6.21
CA ILE A 19 1.67 3.44 6.72
C ILE A 19 2.13 4.16 7.99
N LYS A 20 2.27 3.40 9.07
CA LYS A 20 2.87 3.86 10.32
C LYS A 20 4.26 3.28 10.45
N SER A 21 5.25 4.15 10.51
CA SER A 21 6.62 3.81 10.94
C SER A 21 6.80 4.19 12.42
N SER A 22 7.99 3.99 12.99
CA SER A 22 8.27 4.30 14.39
C SER A 22 8.06 5.78 14.75
N THR A 23 8.26 6.70 13.80
CA THR A 23 8.27 8.15 14.05
C THR A 23 7.28 8.94 13.18
N SER A 24 6.66 8.32 12.18
CA SER A 24 5.90 9.05 11.15
C SER A 24 4.72 8.25 10.61
N TRP A 25 3.82 8.97 9.95
CA TRP A 25 2.76 8.42 9.13
C TRP A 25 2.92 8.86 7.68
N ALA A 26 2.63 7.96 6.75
CA ALA A 26 2.47 8.24 5.34
C ALA A 26 1.09 7.79 4.87
N SER A 27 0.53 8.47 3.86
CA SER A 27 -0.75 8.11 3.26
C SER A 27 -0.61 8.12 1.74
N TYR A 28 -1.21 7.13 1.10
CA TYR A 28 -1.24 6.98 -0.35
C TYR A 28 -2.67 6.79 -0.82
N SER A 29 -3.01 7.46 -1.91
CA SER A 29 -4.33 7.48 -2.53
C SER A 29 -4.20 7.43 -4.05
N THR A 30 -5.30 7.60 -4.77
CA THR A 30 -5.26 7.74 -6.23
C THR A 30 -4.40 8.91 -6.71
N VAL A 31 -4.26 10.00 -5.94
CA VAL A 31 -3.38 11.12 -6.34
C VAL A 31 -1.89 10.76 -6.27
N ASP A 32 -1.55 9.74 -5.47
CA ASP A 32 -0.17 9.26 -5.28
C ASP A 32 0.14 8.06 -6.20
N GLY A 33 -0.84 7.57 -6.96
CA GLY A 33 -0.67 6.49 -7.93
C GLY A 33 -1.36 5.18 -7.56
N LEU A 34 -2.10 5.08 -6.46
CA LEU A 34 -2.95 3.90 -6.24
C LEU A 34 -4.02 3.82 -7.35
N PRO A 35 -4.39 2.60 -7.81
CA PRO A 35 -5.46 2.44 -8.80
C PRO A 35 -6.83 2.84 -8.25
N GLY A 36 -7.03 2.73 -6.93
CA GLY A 36 -8.23 3.18 -6.23
C GLY A 36 -7.97 3.50 -4.77
N ASN A 37 -8.97 4.11 -4.12
CA ASN A 37 -8.89 4.48 -2.71
C ASN A 37 -9.37 3.36 -1.78
N THR A 38 -10.15 2.39 -2.27
CA THR A 38 -10.59 1.27 -1.44
C THR A 38 -9.56 0.15 -1.49
N VAL A 39 -8.77 0.02 -0.42
CA VAL A 39 -7.77 -1.05 -0.30
C VAL A 39 -8.45 -2.32 0.23
N ILE A 40 -8.50 -3.35 -0.61
CA ILE A 40 -9.11 -4.65 -0.31
C ILE A 40 -8.10 -5.56 0.40
N SER A 41 -6.85 -5.56 -0.04
CA SER A 41 -5.83 -6.48 0.47
C SER A 41 -4.44 -5.87 0.40
N ILE A 42 -3.58 -6.32 1.31
CA ILE A 42 -2.17 -5.96 1.42
C ILE A 42 -1.37 -7.24 1.57
N ALA A 43 -0.35 -7.42 0.74
CA ALA A 43 0.54 -8.58 0.81
C ALA A 43 2.00 -8.18 0.58
N GLU A 44 2.93 -8.78 1.32
CA GLU A 44 4.36 -8.61 1.09
C GLU A 44 4.91 -9.78 0.26
N SER A 45 5.66 -9.46 -0.79
CA SER A 45 6.41 -10.45 -1.55
C SER A 45 7.70 -10.85 -0.82
N LYS A 46 8.31 -11.97 -1.21
CA LYS A 46 9.60 -12.44 -0.65
C LYS A 46 10.77 -11.44 -0.77
N TYR A 47 10.66 -10.42 -1.62
CA TYR A 47 11.68 -9.38 -1.81
C TYR A 47 11.33 -8.07 -1.11
N GLY A 48 10.29 -8.04 -0.27
CA GLY A 48 9.87 -6.86 0.48
C GLY A 48 8.98 -5.87 -0.27
N THR A 49 8.71 -6.12 -1.57
CA THR A 49 7.72 -5.35 -2.34
C THR A 49 6.33 -5.57 -1.77
N MET A 50 5.62 -4.48 -1.50
CA MET A 50 4.26 -4.49 -0.99
C MET A 50 3.27 -4.43 -2.15
N TRP A 51 2.30 -5.34 -2.16
CA TRP A 51 1.23 -5.40 -3.13
C TRP A 51 -0.07 -4.92 -2.48
N ILE A 52 -0.71 -3.97 -3.15
CA ILE A 52 -1.95 -3.33 -2.73
C ILE A 52 -3.01 -3.66 -3.77
N LEU A 53 -4.11 -4.26 -3.34
CA LEU A 53 -5.24 -4.57 -4.21
C LEU A 53 -6.39 -3.60 -3.95
N THR A 54 -6.96 -3.04 -5.02
CA THR A 54 -8.18 -2.23 -5.01
C THR A 54 -9.18 -2.80 -6.04
N PRO A 55 -10.45 -2.39 -6.03
CA PRO A 55 -11.41 -2.79 -7.06
C PRO A 55 -10.98 -2.46 -8.50
N GLU A 56 -10.24 -1.37 -8.67
CA GLU A 56 -9.84 -0.78 -9.96
C GLU A 56 -8.50 -1.31 -10.48
N GLY A 57 -7.74 -2.05 -9.66
CA GLY A 57 -6.40 -2.47 -10.03
C GLY A 57 -5.56 -2.98 -8.86
N ALA A 58 -4.29 -3.25 -9.17
CA ALA A 58 -3.26 -3.50 -8.18
C ALA A 58 -2.15 -2.43 -8.25
N ALA A 59 -1.48 -2.18 -7.13
CA ALA A 59 -0.24 -1.42 -7.08
C ALA A 59 0.86 -2.22 -6.39
N SER A 60 2.09 -2.10 -6.88
CA SER A 60 3.29 -2.54 -6.18
C SER A 60 4.06 -1.34 -5.64
N ILE A 61 4.45 -1.38 -4.37
CA ILE A 61 5.19 -0.33 -3.68
C ILE A 61 6.54 -0.88 -3.23
N SER A 62 7.61 -0.23 -3.68
CA SER A 62 9.00 -0.54 -3.29
C SER A 62 9.76 0.77 -3.02
N GLY A 63 10.01 1.05 -1.74
CA GLY A 63 10.52 2.36 -1.32
C GLY A 63 9.53 3.48 -1.69
N SER A 64 10.00 4.47 -2.45
CA SER A 64 9.17 5.58 -2.96
C SER A 64 8.54 5.29 -4.33
N GLN A 65 8.81 4.13 -4.93
CA GLN A 65 8.29 3.78 -6.26
C GLN A 65 6.94 3.09 -6.13
N ILE A 66 5.96 3.58 -6.89
CA ILE A 66 4.64 2.97 -7.05
C ILE A 66 4.49 2.60 -8.53
N VAL A 67 4.13 1.35 -8.80
CA VAL A 67 3.79 0.85 -10.13
C VAL A 67 2.37 0.31 -10.11
N THR A 68 1.57 0.73 -11.08
CA THR A 68 0.12 0.50 -11.09
C THR A 68 -0.26 -0.41 -12.25
N PHE A 69 -1.16 -1.36 -11.96
CA PHE A 69 -1.70 -2.36 -12.86
C PHE A 69 -3.23 -2.22 -12.85
N ALA A 70 -3.79 -1.50 -13.81
CA ALA A 70 -5.23 -1.29 -13.92
C ALA A 70 -5.91 -2.46 -14.67
N PHE A 71 -7.18 -2.72 -14.34
CA PHE A 71 -8.05 -3.66 -15.05
C PHE A 71 -9.08 -2.96 -15.93
#